data_AF-A0A2M9FY99-F1
#
_entry.id   AF-A0A2M9FY99-F1
#
_cell.length_a   1.000
_cell.length_b   1.000
_cell.length_c   1.000
_cell.angle_alpha   90.00
_cell.angle_beta   90.00
_cell.angle_gamma   90.00
#
_symmetry.space_group_name_H-M   'P 1'
#
loop_
_entity.id
_entity.type
_entity.pdbx_description
1 polymer ?
#
loop_
_entity_poly.entity_id
_entity_poly.type
_entity_poly.pdbx_seq_one_letter_code
_entity_poly.pdbx_strand_id
1 'polypeptide(L)'
;MLALAPVLAATGCSVAAAIDDFLPFDCDRLEDGGLMMLRGAGARASERIPAERVFWIGEPPFTRPIPIGRTLGKARFHEVAGLLTGKARGGALEKAVIETGAYILTGLREFDRTSAFYAMEGGLTSGTAAERFALIFGEDALRNPGEVAPLAAKRRDVMADRRGAISAWNGGPLRAALETLGPRGAIGRIAEAGFVTGPRKPVARLYGEDDAALDKAEGQVRGALKLG
;
A
#
# COMPACT_ATOMS: atom_id res chain seq x y z
N MET A 1 -5.71 1.69 -0.56
CA MET A 1 -6.40 1.50 -1.85
C MET A 1 -5.99 0.20 -2.55
N LEU A 2 -4.73 0.00 -2.97
CA LEU A 2 -4.33 -1.15 -3.79
C LEU A 2 -4.75 -2.54 -3.24
N ALA A 3 -4.58 -2.82 -1.94
CA ALA A 3 -5.06 -4.07 -1.33
C ALA A 3 -6.54 -4.00 -0.90
N LEU A 4 -7.01 -2.83 -0.47
CA LEU A 4 -8.34 -2.66 0.11
C LEU A 4 -9.44 -2.87 -0.94
N ALA A 5 -9.26 -2.35 -2.15
CA ALA A 5 -10.30 -2.34 -3.17
C ALA A 5 -10.67 -3.75 -3.66
N PRO A 6 -9.72 -4.65 -3.99
CA PRO A 6 -10.04 -6.04 -4.32
C PRO A 6 -10.72 -6.80 -3.18
N VAL A 7 -10.34 -6.53 -1.93
CA VAL A 7 -10.94 -7.20 -0.76
C VAL A 7 -12.37 -6.72 -0.50
N LEU A 8 -12.63 -5.41 -0.62
CA LEU A 8 -13.99 -4.87 -0.59
C LEU A 8 -14.85 -5.40 -1.74
N ALA A 9 -14.29 -5.48 -2.95
CA ALA A 9 -15.01 -6.03 -4.09
C ALA A 9 -15.35 -7.53 -3.88
N ALA A 10 -14.47 -8.27 -3.20
CA ALA A 10 -14.72 -9.66 -2.83
C ALA A 10 -15.90 -9.85 -1.86
N THR A 11 -16.35 -8.80 -1.15
CA THR A 11 -17.56 -8.86 -0.31
C THR A 11 -18.85 -8.64 -1.09
N GLY A 12 -18.78 -8.48 -2.42
CA GLY A 12 -19.93 -8.25 -3.30
C GLY A 12 -20.22 -6.77 -3.57
N CYS A 13 -19.44 -5.84 -3.00
CA CYS A 13 -19.60 -4.41 -3.28
C CYS A 13 -18.99 -4.04 -4.64
N SER A 14 -19.65 -3.14 -5.37
CA SER A 14 -18.99 -2.44 -6.48
C SER A 14 -18.05 -1.37 -5.94
N VAL A 15 -16.80 -1.38 -6.37
CA VAL A 15 -15.72 -0.55 -5.85
C VAL A 15 -15.02 0.16 -6.99
N ALA A 16 -15.01 1.49 -6.95
CA ALA A 16 -14.10 2.29 -7.75
C ALA A 16 -12.99 2.85 -6.84
N ALA A 17 -11.73 2.59 -7.19
CA ALA A 17 -10.59 2.95 -6.37
C ALA A 17 -9.51 3.66 -7.19
N ALA A 18 -9.14 4.84 -6.72
CA ALA A 18 -8.02 5.59 -7.24
C ALA A 18 -6.70 5.05 -6.63
N ILE A 19 -5.71 4.80 -7.47
CA ILE A 19 -4.39 4.30 -7.10
C ILE A 19 -3.40 5.45 -7.13
N ASP A 20 -2.62 5.55 -6.07
CA ASP A 20 -1.54 6.52 -5.89
C ASP A 20 -0.58 6.53 -7.09
N ASP A 21 -0.12 7.72 -7.47
CA ASP A 21 0.66 7.99 -8.69
C ASP A 21 2.02 7.26 -8.73
N PHE A 22 2.48 6.75 -7.59
CA PHE A 22 3.75 6.02 -7.47
C PHE A 22 3.70 4.58 -8.01
N LEU A 23 2.54 4.11 -8.47
CA LEU A 23 2.40 2.84 -9.16
C LEU A 23 2.15 3.13 -10.65
N PRO A 24 3.14 2.91 -11.55
CA PRO A 24 3.05 3.31 -12.95
C PRO A 24 2.29 2.26 -13.77
N PHE A 25 1.15 1.81 -13.26
CA PHE A 25 0.22 1.06 -14.06
C PHE A 25 -0.68 2.08 -14.77
N ASP A 26 -0.76 2.00 -16.09
CA ASP A 26 -1.93 2.53 -16.79
C ASP A 26 -3.10 1.60 -16.46
N CYS A 27 -3.64 1.78 -15.25
CA CYS A 27 -4.80 1.08 -14.76
C CYS A 27 -5.97 2.04 -14.83
N ASP A 28 -6.53 2.19 -16.01
CA ASP A 28 -7.91 2.59 -16.19
C ASP A 28 -8.65 1.33 -16.63
N ARG A 29 -8.89 0.45 -15.66
CA ARG A 29 -9.39 -0.90 -15.91
C ARG A 29 -10.59 -1.17 -15.02
N LEU A 30 -11.62 -1.69 -15.65
CA LEU A 30 -12.83 -2.17 -15.02
C LEU A 30 -12.90 -3.68 -15.27
N GLU A 31 -13.16 -4.45 -14.24
CA GLU A 31 -13.59 -5.84 -14.39
C GLU A 31 -15.11 -5.96 -14.26
N ASP A 32 -15.68 -6.98 -14.90
CA ASP A 32 -17.12 -7.28 -14.88
C ASP A 32 -17.67 -7.57 -13.46
N GLY A 33 -16.78 -7.84 -12.49
CA GLY A 33 -17.10 -8.06 -11.08
C GLY A 33 -17.39 -6.79 -10.27
N GLY A 34 -17.32 -5.60 -10.89
CA GLY A 34 -17.61 -4.34 -10.22
C GLY A 34 -16.42 -3.71 -9.50
N LEU A 35 -15.18 -4.15 -9.77
CA LEU A 35 -13.96 -3.44 -9.36
C LEU A 35 -13.44 -2.58 -10.52
N MET A 36 -13.34 -1.28 -10.29
CA MET A 36 -12.68 -0.31 -11.15
C MET A 36 -11.44 0.22 -10.45
N MET A 37 -10.30 0.11 -11.13
CA MET A 37 -9.05 0.72 -10.69
C MET A 37 -8.71 1.86 -11.63
N LEU A 38 -8.44 3.02 -11.06
CA LEU A 38 -8.13 4.26 -11.78
C LEU A 38 -6.79 4.81 -11.36
N ARG A 39 -6.02 5.32 -12.32
CA ARG A 39 -4.80 6.05 -12.02
C ARG A 39 -5.11 7.46 -11.49
N GLY A 40 -4.39 7.86 -10.45
CA GLY A 40 -4.42 9.23 -9.93
C GLY A 40 -4.99 9.32 -8.51
N ALA A 41 -4.86 10.51 -7.91
CA ALA A 41 -5.52 10.88 -6.66
C ALA A 41 -6.27 12.21 -6.81
N GLY A 42 -7.27 12.45 -5.96
CA GLY A 42 -7.99 13.73 -5.86
C GLY A 42 -8.99 14.01 -7.00
N ALA A 43 -9.28 15.29 -7.21
CA ALA A 43 -10.39 15.77 -8.05
C ALA A 43 -10.33 15.28 -9.52
N ARG A 44 -9.14 15.07 -10.09
CA ARG A 44 -9.00 14.59 -11.48
C ARG A 44 -9.43 13.13 -11.65
N ALA A 45 -9.25 12.29 -10.61
CA ALA A 45 -9.79 10.94 -10.62
C ALA A 45 -11.32 10.97 -10.46
N SER A 46 -11.87 12.00 -9.81
CA SER A 46 -13.32 12.12 -9.50
C SER A 46 -14.21 12.27 -10.72
N GLU A 47 -13.73 13.01 -11.71
CA GLU A 47 -14.44 13.23 -12.98
C GLU A 47 -14.59 11.94 -13.80
N ARG A 48 -13.83 10.90 -13.44
CA ARG A 48 -13.73 9.63 -14.17
C ARG A 48 -14.49 8.49 -13.50
N ILE A 49 -15.01 8.71 -12.28
CA ILE A 49 -15.81 7.72 -11.55
C ILE A 49 -17.30 7.98 -11.83
N PRO A 50 -18.09 6.95 -12.20
CA PRO A 50 -19.54 7.10 -12.34
C PRO A 50 -20.17 7.68 -11.07
N ALA A 51 -21.04 8.70 -11.22
CA ALA A 51 -21.57 9.49 -10.11
C ALA A 51 -22.42 8.70 -9.10
N GLU A 52 -22.85 7.49 -9.46
CA GLU A 52 -23.72 6.67 -8.62
C GLU A 52 -22.85 5.86 -7.63
N ARG A 53 -22.82 6.32 -6.37
CA ARG A 53 -22.24 5.65 -5.18
C ARG A 53 -20.71 5.75 -5.02
N VAL A 54 -20.14 6.93 -5.18
CA VAL A 54 -18.72 7.16 -4.90
C VAL A 54 -18.48 7.42 -3.41
N PHE A 55 -17.88 6.45 -2.71
CA PHE A 55 -17.26 6.69 -1.41
C PHE A 55 -15.81 7.09 -1.60
N TRP A 56 -15.54 8.39 -1.42
CA TRP A 56 -14.19 8.93 -1.45
C TRP A 56 -13.41 8.46 -0.23
N ILE A 57 -12.61 7.40 -0.40
CA ILE A 57 -11.48 7.11 0.50
C ILE A 57 -10.32 8.04 0.12
N GLY A 58 -10.62 9.34 -0.01
CA GLY A 58 -9.69 10.37 -0.45
C GLY A 58 -9.00 11.01 0.75
N GLU A 59 -9.76 11.36 1.77
CA GLU A 59 -9.24 11.88 3.03
C GLU A 59 -10.34 11.79 4.06
N PRO A 60 -10.12 11.02 5.12
CA PRO A 60 -10.76 11.42 6.36
C PRO A 60 -9.72 11.24 7.51
N PRO A 61 -10.03 11.35 8.82
CA PRO A 61 -9.08 11.06 9.91
C PRO A 61 -8.39 9.66 9.90
N PHE A 62 -8.49 8.90 8.80
CA PHE A 62 -8.12 7.51 8.59
C PHE A 62 -6.75 7.31 7.95
N THR A 63 -6.05 8.38 7.53
CA THR A 63 -4.64 8.26 7.15
C THR A 63 -3.81 8.08 8.42
N ARG A 64 -3.64 6.83 8.88
CA ARG A 64 -2.57 6.51 9.83
C ARG A 64 -1.26 7.11 9.32
N PRO A 65 -0.40 7.64 10.20
CA PRO A 65 0.90 8.14 9.77
C PRO A 65 1.60 7.06 8.95
N ILE A 66 2.03 7.45 7.75
CA ILE A 66 2.74 6.56 6.84
C ILE A 66 4.03 6.08 7.53
N PRO A 67 4.39 4.79 7.38
CA PRO A 67 3.76 3.80 6.51
C PRO A 67 2.81 2.83 7.25
N ILE A 68 1.68 2.49 6.60
CA ILE A 68 0.71 1.48 7.09
C ILE A 68 1.25 0.05 6.94
N GLY A 69 2.00 -0.20 5.87
CA GLY A 69 2.72 -1.47 5.63
C GLY A 69 4.22 -1.27 5.75
N ARG A 70 4.98 -2.29 5.37
CA ARG A 70 6.46 -2.27 5.40
C ARG A 70 7.06 -1.73 4.12
N THR A 71 6.22 -1.31 3.17
CA THR A 71 6.65 -0.86 1.85
C THR A 71 5.92 0.40 1.35
N LEU A 72 6.62 1.13 0.49
CA LEU A 72 6.20 2.34 -0.20
C LEU A 72 6.67 2.32 -1.66
N GLY A 73 5.99 3.10 -2.51
CA GLY A 73 6.25 3.12 -3.96
C GLY A 73 5.96 1.76 -4.59
N LYS A 74 6.74 1.38 -5.61
CA LYS A 74 6.54 0.10 -6.32
C LYS A 74 6.62 -1.14 -5.42
N ALA A 75 7.40 -1.11 -4.35
CA ALA A 75 7.49 -2.23 -3.41
C ALA A 75 6.14 -2.55 -2.75
N ARG A 76 5.20 -1.60 -2.72
CA ARG A 76 3.83 -1.83 -2.26
C ARG A 76 3.08 -2.85 -3.09
N PHE A 77 3.31 -2.89 -4.40
CA PHE A 77 2.69 -3.89 -5.25
C PHE A 77 3.07 -5.32 -4.83
N HIS A 78 4.33 -5.53 -4.45
CA HIS A 78 4.86 -6.81 -3.98
C HIS A 78 4.26 -7.22 -2.64
N GLU A 79 4.14 -6.26 -1.70
CA GLU A 79 3.52 -6.51 -0.39
C GLU A 79 2.03 -6.85 -0.54
N VAL A 80 1.32 -6.17 -1.44
CA VAL A 80 -0.09 -6.44 -1.73
C VAL A 80 -0.27 -7.81 -2.38
N ALA A 81 0.51 -8.15 -3.41
CA ALA A 81 0.48 -9.48 -4.01
C ALA A 81 0.76 -10.57 -2.98
N GLY A 82 1.75 -10.35 -2.09
CA GLY A 82 2.04 -11.24 -0.97
C GLY A 82 0.88 -11.38 0.02
N LEU A 83 0.19 -10.29 0.33
CA LEU A 83 -0.99 -10.31 1.20
C LEU A 83 -2.14 -11.10 0.58
N LEU A 84 -2.50 -10.81 -0.67
CA LEU A 84 -3.60 -11.45 -1.39
C LEU A 84 -3.36 -12.94 -1.64
N THR A 85 -2.10 -13.35 -1.82
CA THR A 85 -1.72 -14.78 -1.95
C THR A 85 -1.50 -15.47 -0.60
N GLY A 86 -1.69 -14.78 0.53
CA GLY A 86 -1.50 -15.32 1.87
C GLY A 86 -0.04 -15.46 2.34
N LYS A 87 0.94 -15.09 1.52
CA LYS A 87 2.38 -15.15 1.84
C LYS A 87 2.84 -14.07 2.83
N ALA A 88 2.09 -12.99 3.01
CA ALA A 88 2.44 -11.85 3.85
C ALA A 88 1.34 -11.47 4.86
N ARG A 89 0.74 -12.46 5.53
CA ARG A 89 -0.30 -12.28 6.57
C ARG A 89 0.28 -11.94 7.95
N GLY A 90 -0.59 -11.46 8.85
CA GLY A 90 -0.32 -11.09 10.24
C GLY A 90 0.28 -9.69 10.44
N GLY A 91 0.50 -8.93 9.37
CA GLY A 91 1.15 -7.62 9.41
C GLY A 91 0.19 -6.44 9.59
N ALA A 92 0.77 -5.25 9.80
CA ALA A 92 0.02 -4.00 9.94
C ALA A 92 -0.86 -3.67 8.71
N LEU A 93 -0.42 -4.08 7.51
CA LEU A 93 -1.20 -3.88 6.27
C LEU A 93 -2.51 -4.68 6.27
N GLU A 94 -2.47 -5.96 6.64
CA GLU A 94 -3.67 -6.81 6.72
C GLU A 94 -4.68 -6.24 7.71
N LYS A 95 -4.20 -5.92 8.92
CA LYS A 95 -5.04 -5.32 9.96
C LYS A 95 -5.68 -4.02 9.49
N ALA A 96 -4.91 -3.14 8.83
CA ALA A 96 -5.44 -1.90 8.29
C ALA A 96 -6.47 -2.14 7.17
N VAL A 97 -6.27 -3.13 6.30
CA VAL A 97 -7.24 -3.48 5.24
C VAL A 97 -8.56 -3.95 5.85
N ILE A 98 -8.51 -4.88 6.80
CA ILE A 98 -9.70 -5.44 7.45
C ILE A 98 -10.44 -4.34 8.24
N GLU A 99 -9.73 -3.60 9.10
CA GLU A 99 -10.35 -2.55 9.93
C GLU A 99 -10.96 -1.43 9.07
N THR A 100 -10.26 -0.98 8.03
CA THR A 100 -10.76 0.09 7.15
C THR A 100 -11.96 -0.40 6.33
N GLY A 101 -11.89 -1.60 5.77
CA GLY A 101 -13.00 -2.13 4.97
C GLY A 101 -14.23 -2.43 5.82
N ALA A 102 -14.06 -3.01 7.01
CA ALA A 102 -15.17 -3.28 7.91
C ALA A 102 -15.86 -1.98 8.35
N TYR A 103 -15.08 -0.92 8.60
CA TYR A 103 -15.62 0.40 8.87
C TYR A 103 -16.45 0.94 7.69
N ILE A 104 -15.93 0.81 6.45
CA ILE A 104 -16.65 1.24 5.24
C ILE A 104 -17.96 0.46 5.09
N LEU A 105 -17.92 -0.87 5.14
CA LEU A 105 -19.11 -1.73 5.02
C LEU A 105 -20.17 -1.41 6.08
N THR A 106 -19.74 -1.13 7.32
CA THR A 106 -20.64 -0.69 8.39
C THR A 106 -21.25 0.68 8.08
N GLY A 107 -20.44 1.62 7.59
CA GLY A 107 -20.89 2.96 7.21
C GLY A 107 -21.88 2.96 6.04
N LEU A 108 -21.72 2.02 5.10
CA LEU A 108 -22.65 1.78 4.00
C LEU A 108 -23.95 1.11 4.44
N ARG A 109 -24.02 0.61 5.68
CA ARG A 109 -25.12 -0.19 6.22
C ARG A 109 -25.37 -1.49 5.45
N GLU A 110 -24.35 -1.99 4.76
CA GLU A 110 -24.39 -3.30 4.09
C GLU A 110 -24.29 -4.45 5.12
N PHE A 111 -23.53 -4.21 6.19
CA PHE A 111 -23.31 -5.16 7.27
C PHE A 111 -23.34 -4.45 8.62
N ASP A 112 -23.71 -5.17 9.69
CA ASP A 112 -23.39 -4.73 11.05
C ASP A 112 -21.87 -4.84 11.30
N ARG A 113 -21.39 -4.19 12.37
CA ARG A 113 -19.95 -4.10 12.68
C ARG A 113 -19.26 -5.47 12.77
N THR A 114 -19.93 -6.49 13.32
CA THR A 114 -19.36 -7.81 13.51
C THR A 114 -19.30 -8.55 12.17
N SER A 115 -20.42 -8.56 11.44
CA SER A 115 -20.49 -9.20 10.12
C SER A 115 -19.56 -8.53 9.11
N ALA A 116 -19.37 -7.22 9.18
CA ALA A 116 -18.45 -6.47 8.32
C ALA A 116 -16.99 -6.93 8.49
N PHE A 117 -16.57 -7.23 9.73
CA PHE A 117 -15.24 -7.74 10.00
C PHE A 117 -15.03 -9.13 9.39
N TYR A 118 -15.96 -10.06 9.61
CA TYR A 118 -15.91 -11.40 9.02
C TYR A 118 -16.01 -11.39 7.49
N ALA A 119 -16.80 -10.47 6.91
CA ALA A 119 -16.89 -10.31 5.47
C ALA A 119 -15.54 -9.89 4.87
N MET A 120 -14.82 -8.95 5.51
CA MET A 120 -13.49 -8.53 5.09
C MET A 120 -12.44 -9.64 5.23
N GLU A 121 -12.46 -10.39 6.34
CA GLU A 121 -11.59 -11.56 6.52
C GLU A 121 -11.88 -12.64 5.47
N GLY A 122 -13.16 -12.94 5.23
CA GLY A 122 -13.61 -13.88 4.19
C GLY A 122 -13.18 -13.45 2.79
N GLY A 123 -13.35 -12.16 2.45
CA GLY A 123 -12.91 -11.60 1.18
C GLY A 123 -11.40 -11.74 0.95
N LEU A 124 -10.60 -11.54 1.99
CA LEU A 124 -9.14 -11.69 1.93
C LEU A 124 -8.69 -13.15 1.87
N THR A 125 -9.39 -14.05 2.57
CA THR A 125 -8.95 -15.44 2.75
C THR A 125 -9.48 -16.42 1.72
N SER A 126 -10.61 -16.12 1.08
CA SER A 126 -11.29 -16.99 0.10
C SER A 126 -10.56 -17.15 -1.23
N GLY A 127 -9.62 -16.25 -1.57
CA GLY A 127 -8.99 -16.19 -2.89
C GLY A 127 -9.69 -15.25 -3.87
N THR A 128 -10.95 -14.91 -3.65
CA THR A 128 -11.73 -14.00 -4.50
C THR A 128 -11.08 -12.63 -4.68
N ALA A 129 -10.49 -12.06 -3.62
CA ALA A 129 -9.77 -10.79 -3.72
C ALA A 129 -8.51 -10.90 -4.61
N ALA A 130 -7.85 -12.05 -4.62
CA ALA A 130 -6.72 -12.31 -5.48
C ALA A 130 -7.16 -12.46 -6.94
N GLU A 131 -8.24 -13.21 -7.20
CA GLU A 131 -8.83 -13.37 -8.54
C GLU A 131 -9.19 -12.01 -9.14
N ARG A 132 -9.89 -11.15 -8.40
CA ARG A 132 -10.23 -9.78 -8.83
C ARG A 132 -9.01 -8.92 -9.12
N PHE A 133 -7.97 -9.05 -8.29
CA PHE A 133 -6.70 -8.35 -8.54
C PHE A 133 -6.01 -8.86 -9.83
N ALA A 134 -6.05 -10.17 -10.09
CA ALA A 134 -5.51 -10.78 -11.30
C ALA A 134 -6.31 -10.40 -12.56
N LEU A 135 -7.63 -10.19 -12.46
CA LEU A 135 -8.44 -9.69 -13.58
C LEU A 135 -8.02 -8.28 -14.02
N ILE A 136 -7.59 -7.44 -13.08
CA ILE A 136 -7.10 -6.08 -13.39
C ILE A 136 -5.65 -6.08 -13.86
N PHE A 137 -4.75 -6.79 -13.16
CA PHE A 137 -3.29 -6.67 -13.37
C PHE A 137 -2.64 -7.89 -14.05
N GLY A 138 -3.40 -8.93 -14.35
CA GLY A 138 -2.93 -10.22 -14.88
C GLY A 138 -2.53 -11.21 -13.77
N GLU A 139 -2.57 -12.51 -14.07
CA GLU A 139 -2.16 -13.57 -13.12
C GLU A 139 -0.71 -13.42 -12.65
N ASP A 140 0.17 -12.95 -13.55
CA ASP A 140 1.59 -12.73 -13.24
C ASP A 140 1.80 -11.67 -12.17
N ALA A 141 0.84 -10.77 -11.95
CA ALA A 141 0.90 -9.81 -10.86
C ALA A 141 0.91 -10.48 -9.48
N LEU A 142 0.30 -11.66 -9.35
CA LEU A 142 0.29 -12.46 -8.12
C LEU A 142 1.45 -13.47 -8.06
N ARG A 143 1.77 -14.10 -9.20
CA ARG A 143 2.81 -15.14 -9.27
C ARG A 143 4.21 -14.53 -9.27
N ASN A 144 4.44 -13.52 -10.11
CA ASN A 144 5.71 -12.88 -10.38
C ASN A 144 5.59 -11.34 -10.29
N PRO A 145 5.25 -10.76 -9.12
CA PRO A 145 5.05 -9.31 -8.98
C PRO A 145 6.29 -8.48 -9.37
N GLY A 146 7.49 -9.07 -9.38
CA GLY A 146 8.71 -8.41 -9.81
C GLY A 146 8.83 -8.19 -11.32
N GLU A 147 8.12 -8.98 -12.14
CA GLU A 147 8.07 -8.78 -13.59
C GLU A 147 7.10 -7.66 -13.96
N VAL A 148 5.97 -7.61 -13.25
CA VAL A 148 4.92 -6.60 -13.44
C VAL A 148 5.29 -5.24 -12.82
N ALA A 149 5.93 -5.27 -11.64
CA ALA A 149 6.36 -4.08 -10.90
C ALA A 149 7.86 -4.10 -10.60
N PRO A 150 8.73 -3.98 -11.62
CA PRO A 150 10.17 -4.11 -11.42
C PRO A 150 10.70 -2.97 -10.55
N LEU A 151 11.36 -3.35 -9.45
CA LEU A 151 12.10 -2.43 -8.60
C LEU A 151 13.39 -2.00 -9.29
N ALA A 152 13.91 -0.85 -8.90
CA ALA A 152 15.23 -0.42 -9.36
C ALA A 152 16.34 -1.38 -8.89
N ALA A 153 17.40 -1.48 -9.69
CA ALA A 153 18.45 -2.49 -9.48
C ALA A 153 19.35 -2.17 -8.28
N LYS A 154 19.69 -0.89 -8.06
CA LYS A 154 20.52 -0.49 -6.92
C LYS A 154 19.70 -0.50 -5.65
N ARG A 155 20.33 -0.96 -4.56
CA ARG A 155 19.70 -1.14 -3.25
C ARG A 155 20.59 -0.54 -2.18
N ARG A 156 19.99 0.15 -1.21
CA ARG A 156 20.71 0.67 -0.05
C ARG A 156 19.96 0.46 1.24
N ASP A 157 20.63 -0.13 2.21
CA ASP A 157 20.10 -0.30 3.56
C ASP A 157 20.31 0.99 4.36
N VAL A 158 19.24 1.52 4.95
CA VAL A 158 19.27 2.73 5.78
C VAL A 158 19.46 2.32 7.23
N MET A 159 20.50 2.86 7.86
CA MET A 159 20.75 2.70 9.29
C MET A 159 20.21 3.90 10.06
N ALA A 160 19.78 3.68 11.30
CA ALA A 160 19.45 4.78 12.20
C ALA A 160 20.73 5.47 12.69
N ASP A 161 20.70 6.80 12.81
CA ASP A 161 21.85 7.59 13.26
C ASP A 161 22.21 7.33 14.74
N ARG A 162 21.22 6.93 15.53
CA ARG A 162 21.39 6.58 16.95
C ARG A 162 20.58 5.35 17.32
N ARG A 163 20.99 4.70 18.42
CA ARG A 163 20.22 3.62 19.03
C ARG A 163 18.96 4.18 19.70
N GLY A 164 17.87 3.44 19.59
CA GLY A 164 16.58 3.75 20.22
C GLY A 164 15.50 2.80 19.72
N ALA A 165 14.35 2.79 20.39
CA ALA A 165 13.17 2.11 19.88
C ALA A 165 12.45 3.05 18.91
N ILE A 166 12.03 2.53 17.75
CA ILE A 166 11.23 3.32 16.81
C ILE A 166 9.90 3.65 17.46
N SER A 167 9.58 4.93 17.62
CA SER A 167 8.27 5.35 18.15
C SER A 167 7.28 5.63 17.02
N ALA A 168 7.76 6.25 15.93
CA ALA A 168 6.92 6.59 14.78
C ALA A 168 7.76 6.89 13.52
N TRP A 169 7.05 7.04 12.40
CA TRP A 169 7.57 7.56 11.13
C TRP A 169 6.80 8.81 10.71
N ASN A 170 7.50 9.80 10.18
CA ASN A 170 6.87 10.97 9.55
C ASN A 170 6.65 10.73 8.05
N GLY A 171 5.40 10.82 7.61
CA GLY A 171 5.02 10.59 6.21
C GLY A 171 5.57 11.60 5.22
N GLY A 172 5.76 12.87 5.61
CA GLY A 172 6.24 13.93 4.71
C GLY A 172 7.62 13.63 4.13
N PRO A 173 8.66 13.41 4.97
CA PRO A 173 9.98 13.04 4.49
C PRO A 173 10.03 11.69 3.75
N LEU A 174 9.18 10.71 4.12
CA LEU A 174 9.07 9.45 3.37
C LEU A 174 8.53 9.66 1.94
N ARG A 175 7.55 10.56 1.77
CA ARG A 175 7.03 10.91 0.44
C ARG A 175 8.11 11.61 -0.40
N ALA A 176 8.82 12.57 0.18
CA ALA A 176 9.93 13.25 -0.50
C ALA A 176 11.08 12.29 -0.89
N ALA A 177 11.32 11.26 -0.09
CA ALA A 177 12.25 10.18 -0.41
C ALA A 177 11.80 9.37 -1.63
N LEU A 178 10.52 9.00 -1.71
CA LEU A 178 9.98 8.29 -2.88
C LEU A 178 10.10 9.13 -4.16
N GLU A 179 9.73 10.41 -4.10
CA GLU A 179 9.86 11.34 -5.22
C GLU A 179 11.31 11.43 -5.70
N THR A 180 12.26 11.48 -4.75
CA THR A 180 13.70 11.52 -5.05
C THR A 180 14.20 10.23 -5.71
N LEU A 181 13.66 9.06 -5.33
CA LEU A 181 14.03 7.77 -5.91
C LEU A 181 13.47 7.55 -7.33
N GLY A 182 12.51 8.38 -7.75
CA GLY A 182 11.97 8.36 -9.11
C GLY A 182 10.97 7.23 -9.38
N PRO A 183 10.62 6.99 -10.66
CA PRO A 183 9.45 6.18 -11.04
C PRO A 183 9.58 4.68 -10.74
N ARG A 184 10.81 4.16 -10.67
CA ARG A 184 11.11 2.78 -10.22
C ARG A 184 11.57 2.71 -8.77
N GLY A 185 11.56 3.86 -8.11
CA GLY A 185 11.92 4.06 -6.72
C GLY A 185 10.97 3.33 -5.78
N ALA A 186 11.53 2.78 -4.71
CA ALA A 186 10.74 2.20 -3.65
C ALA A 186 11.47 2.25 -2.30
N ILE A 187 10.69 2.19 -1.23
CA ILE A 187 11.21 1.98 0.12
C ILE A 187 10.56 0.68 0.61
N GLY A 188 11.38 -0.29 0.99
CA GLY A 188 10.92 -1.57 1.51
C GLY A 188 11.53 -1.88 2.86
N ARG A 189 11.05 -2.96 3.48
CA ARG A 189 11.52 -3.44 4.79
C ARG A 189 11.51 -2.35 5.87
N ILE A 190 10.55 -1.43 5.79
CA ILE A 190 10.41 -0.39 6.80
C ILE A 190 10.12 -1.07 8.13
N ALA A 191 10.91 -0.72 9.15
CA ALA A 191 10.80 -1.27 10.48
C ALA A 191 9.60 -0.66 11.20
N GLU A 192 8.89 -1.50 11.96
CA GLU A 192 7.69 -1.12 12.69
C GLU A 192 8.02 -0.34 13.96
N ALA A 193 7.02 0.34 14.51
CA ALA A 193 7.14 0.91 15.86
C ALA A 193 7.46 -0.20 16.88
N GLY A 194 8.32 0.11 17.85
CA GLY A 194 8.88 -0.83 18.82
C GLY A 194 10.17 -1.52 18.36
N PHE A 195 10.54 -1.45 17.08
CA PHE A 195 11.81 -2.01 16.62
C PHE A 195 13.00 -1.31 17.27
N VAL A 196 13.96 -2.08 17.81
CA VAL A 196 15.17 -1.54 18.44
C VAL A 196 16.29 -1.42 17.42
N THR A 197 16.70 -0.18 17.14
CA THR A 197 17.72 0.14 16.14
C THR A 197 19.12 -0.25 16.59
N GLY A 198 20.05 -0.38 15.63
CA GLY A 198 21.44 -0.67 15.91
C GLY A 198 22.34 -0.50 14.68
N PRO A 199 23.67 -0.50 14.87
CA PRO A 199 24.64 -0.15 13.82
C PRO A 199 24.70 -1.15 12.65
N ARG A 200 24.08 -2.32 12.78
CA ARG A 200 23.97 -3.35 11.72
C ARG A 200 22.52 -3.79 11.49
N LYS A 201 21.56 -3.01 11.99
CA LYS A 201 20.13 -3.32 11.93
C LYS A 201 19.45 -2.25 11.07
N PRO A 202 19.28 -2.49 9.76
CA PRO A 202 18.66 -1.50 8.90
C PRO A 202 17.20 -1.27 9.29
N VAL A 203 16.78 -0.01 9.24
CA VAL A 203 15.41 0.41 9.55
C VAL A 203 14.54 0.51 8.30
N ALA A 204 15.16 0.56 7.12
CA ALA A 204 14.51 0.54 5.82
C ALA A 204 15.52 0.13 4.74
N ARG A 205 15.02 -0.18 3.54
CA ARG A 205 15.80 -0.42 2.33
C ARG A 205 15.28 0.44 1.19
N LEU A 206 16.16 1.21 0.58
CA LEU A 206 15.90 2.00 -0.61
C LEU A 206 16.18 1.19 -1.87
N TYR A 207 15.39 1.44 -2.91
CA TYR A 207 15.59 0.97 -4.27
C TYR A 207 15.60 2.20 -5.17
N GLY A 208 16.67 2.39 -5.93
CA GLY A 208 16.86 3.55 -6.82
C GLY A 208 17.75 3.21 -8.02
N GLU A 209 17.80 4.09 -9.01
CA GLU A 209 18.62 3.90 -10.22
C GLU A 209 19.98 4.62 -10.13
N ASP A 210 20.02 5.69 -9.34
CA ASP A 210 21.18 6.56 -9.17
C ASP A 210 21.66 6.58 -7.71
N ASP A 211 22.98 6.67 -7.52
CA ASP A 211 23.59 6.72 -6.19
C ASP A 211 23.37 8.08 -5.51
N ALA A 212 23.34 9.18 -6.25
CA ALA A 212 23.06 10.50 -5.67
C ALA A 212 21.59 10.62 -5.22
N ALA A 213 20.65 10.05 -5.98
CA ALA A 213 19.26 9.89 -5.55
C ALA A 213 19.14 9.03 -4.28
N LEU A 214 19.89 7.91 -4.20
CA LEU A 214 19.92 7.06 -3.00
C LEU A 214 20.50 7.80 -1.79
N ASP A 215 21.57 8.58 -1.95
CA ASP A 215 22.18 9.38 -0.87
C ASP A 215 21.18 10.39 -0.31
N LYS A 216 20.52 11.14 -1.20
CA LYS A 216 19.53 12.15 -0.82
C LYS A 216 18.30 11.52 -0.15
N ALA A 217 17.78 10.43 -0.71
CA ALA A 217 16.63 9.71 -0.16
C ALA A 217 16.95 9.09 1.21
N GLU A 218 18.18 8.62 1.42
CA GLU A 218 18.63 8.11 2.72
C GLU A 218 18.55 9.17 3.82
N GLY A 219 19.02 10.38 3.56
CA GLY A 219 18.88 11.50 4.49
C GLY A 219 17.42 11.82 4.82
N GLN A 220 16.53 11.78 3.83
CA GLN A 220 15.10 12.01 4.01
C GLN A 220 14.41 10.90 4.83
N VAL A 221 14.77 9.64 4.60
CA VAL A 221 14.26 8.51 5.39
C VAL A 221 14.77 8.58 6.83
N ARG A 222 16.03 8.93 7.08
CA ARG A 222 16.52 9.16 8.44
C ARG A 222 15.79 10.31 9.12
N GLY A 223 15.52 11.40 8.41
CA GLY A 223 14.72 12.53 8.90
C GLY A 223 13.26 12.17 9.22
N ALA A 224 12.72 11.12 8.60
CA ALA A 224 11.39 10.59 8.91
C ALA A 224 11.35 9.82 10.24
N LEU A 225 12.48 9.26 10.68
CA LEU A 225 12.54 8.35 11.82
C LEU A 225 12.38 9.09 13.15
N LYS A 226 11.43 8.66 13.98
CA LYS A 226 11.30 9.09 15.37
C LYS A 226 11.68 7.95 16.31
N LEU A 227 12.55 8.26 17.26
CA LEU A 227 13.01 7.33 18.28
C LEU A 227 12.54 7.81 19.65
N GLY A 228 11.97 6.89 20.43
CA GLY A 228 11.63 7.06 21.84
C GLY A 228 12.77 6.68 22.76
#